data_AF-A0A4Q9VW55-F1
#
_entry.id   AF-A0A4Q9VW55-F1
#
_cell.length_a   1.000
_cell.length_b   1.000
_cell.length_c   1.000
_cell.angle_alpha   90.00
_cell.angle_beta   90.00
_cell.angle_gamma   90.00
#
_symmetry.space_group_name_H-M   'P 1'
#
loop_
_entity.id
_entity.type
_entity.pdbx_description
1 polymer ?
#
loop_
_entity_poly.entity_id
_entity_poly.type
_entity_poly.pdbx_seq_one_letter_code
_entity_poly.pdbx_strand_id
1 'polypeptide(L)'
;MPERVARTAARSALRSVNAMAMRNPTRAGTFCCNAQRPPRVPYDFARNREATPLPRLVLTCALLLAHTCAICQCRDSAFRGIAHRQEVARGARAEKRVAARAESVSFPEGVDPRRGRRRASEIHRVATREPITIKQLATMLGMAHSTVSRALNDHPAISAETKRRIQELAAHHGYVPNSAARSLKTAKSRIIGLVIPDIENRYYTTIAKTLADAAAPRSRQMMLSTTDDRPDREQSAILNLLEAQAEGVVLAPTADPTPETLAMLARLDVVQLLRHHPQIDAPRVEVADDYGLALSARHLVDLGHVRIGYIGNLSRVSTGAARLDGFLSVVGRDPETLRRVRICPPRADAAEGAFLDLMAGPDRPTGLVLGSARHTAGVLAGAARLGLRIPEDFSLVGYGDGELVPHLANGLTTLALPEQEMADACAALLGLIEPAGERPARFRPTLVVRRSTRAPA
;
A
#
# COMPACT_ATOMS: atom_id res chain seq x y z
N MET A 1 -41.94 -21.59 -21.15
CA MET A 1 -42.15 -20.84 -22.40
C MET A 1 -42.19 -19.29 -22.28
N PRO A 2 -42.34 -18.60 -21.13
CA PRO A 2 -42.35 -17.12 -21.11
C PRO A 2 -40.97 -16.44 -21.02
N GLU A 3 -39.94 -17.11 -20.47
CA GLU A 3 -38.61 -16.50 -20.29
C GLU A 3 -37.82 -16.28 -21.58
N ARG A 4 -37.99 -17.14 -22.60
CA ARG A 4 -37.28 -16.98 -23.88
C ARG A 4 -37.84 -15.83 -24.72
N VAL A 5 -39.13 -15.54 -24.62
CA VAL A 5 -39.77 -14.42 -25.34
C VAL A 5 -39.35 -13.08 -24.73
N ALA A 6 -39.28 -12.98 -23.40
CA ALA A 6 -38.82 -11.76 -22.71
C ALA A 6 -37.34 -11.42 -22.99
N ARG A 7 -36.46 -12.42 -23.04
CA ARG A 7 -35.02 -12.21 -23.35
C ARG A 7 -34.79 -11.83 -24.82
N THR A 8 -35.66 -12.27 -25.74
CA THR A 8 -35.55 -11.95 -27.16
C THR A 8 -36.06 -10.53 -27.44
N ALA A 9 -37.15 -10.10 -26.79
CA ALA A 9 -37.66 -8.73 -26.87
C ALA A 9 -36.68 -7.69 -26.27
N ALA A 10 -36.04 -8.02 -25.13
CA ALA A 10 -35.06 -7.14 -24.49
C ALA A 10 -33.78 -6.97 -25.34
N ARG A 11 -33.31 -8.04 -25.99
CA ARG A 11 -32.14 -7.99 -26.91
C ARG A 11 -32.45 -7.24 -28.21
N SER A 12 -33.69 -7.32 -28.71
CA SER A 12 -34.13 -6.54 -29.88
C SER A 12 -34.16 -5.04 -29.57
N ALA A 13 -34.73 -4.64 -28.42
CA ALA A 13 -34.81 -3.24 -28.02
C ALA A 13 -33.42 -2.60 -27.78
N LEU A 14 -32.49 -3.32 -27.17
CA LEU A 14 -31.11 -2.87 -26.95
C LEU A 14 -30.30 -2.71 -28.25
N ARG A 15 -30.56 -3.54 -29.27
CA ARG A 15 -29.93 -3.41 -30.60
C ARG A 15 -30.46 -2.21 -31.37
N SER A 16 -31.76 -1.90 -31.27
CA SER A 16 -32.38 -0.72 -31.91
C SER A 16 -31.85 0.59 -31.32
N VAL A 17 -31.62 0.64 -30.00
CA VAL A 17 -31.08 1.82 -29.31
C VAL A 17 -29.61 2.06 -29.67
N ASN A 18 -28.79 1.00 -29.74
CA ASN A 18 -27.37 1.14 -30.13
C ASN A 18 -27.18 1.46 -31.62
N ALA A 19 -28.05 0.97 -32.51
CA ALA A 19 -27.97 1.29 -33.94
C ALA A 19 -28.36 2.75 -34.26
N MET A 20 -29.21 3.37 -33.43
CA MET A 20 -29.70 4.73 -33.63
C MET A 20 -28.81 5.79 -32.96
N ALA A 21 -28.14 5.45 -31.86
CA ALA A 21 -27.15 6.30 -31.18
C ALA A 21 -25.87 6.54 -32.02
N MET A 22 -25.56 5.66 -32.98
CA MET A 22 -24.39 5.81 -33.85
C MET A 22 -24.62 6.73 -35.08
N ARG A 23 -25.84 7.27 -35.30
CA ARG A 23 -26.13 8.08 -36.50
C ARG A 23 -26.38 9.57 -36.26
N ASN A 24 -26.66 10.05 -35.04
CA ASN A 24 -26.70 11.49 -34.76
C ASN A 24 -26.72 11.83 -33.23
N PRO A 25 -25.66 12.41 -32.65
CA PRO A 25 -25.53 12.54 -31.18
C PRO A 25 -26.38 13.66 -30.53
N THR A 26 -26.97 14.58 -31.30
CA THR A 26 -27.64 15.78 -30.74
C THR A 26 -29.13 15.63 -30.46
N ARG A 27 -29.78 14.52 -30.82
CA ARG A 27 -31.22 14.27 -30.53
C ARG A 27 -31.49 13.30 -29.36
N ALA A 28 -30.46 12.71 -28.74
CA ALA A 28 -30.63 11.78 -27.62
C ALA A 28 -30.89 12.47 -26.27
N GLY A 29 -30.48 13.73 -26.09
CA GLY A 29 -30.64 14.47 -24.83
C GLY A 29 -32.10 14.84 -24.50
N THR A 30 -32.94 15.07 -25.51
CA THR A 30 -34.29 15.61 -25.31
C THR A 30 -35.32 14.54 -24.93
N PHE A 31 -35.07 13.26 -25.24
CA PHE A 31 -36.03 12.17 -24.94
C PHE A 31 -35.87 11.58 -23.52
N CYS A 32 -34.68 11.72 -22.91
CA CYS A 32 -34.41 11.18 -21.57
C CYS A 32 -35.12 11.99 -20.45
N CYS A 33 -35.34 13.29 -20.66
CA CYS A 33 -35.98 14.17 -19.66
C CYS A 33 -37.51 14.01 -19.56
N ASN A 34 -38.20 13.42 -20.54
CA ASN A 34 -39.67 13.39 -20.55
C ASN A 34 -40.30 12.08 -20.03
N ALA A 35 -39.49 11.07 -19.66
CA ALA A 35 -39.98 9.77 -19.18
C ALA A 35 -40.02 9.62 -17.64
N GLN A 36 -39.71 10.68 -16.87
CA GLN A 36 -39.61 10.64 -15.40
C GLN A 36 -40.88 11.07 -14.63
N ARG A 37 -42.09 10.80 -15.14
CA ARG A 37 -43.32 10.88 -14.33
C ARG A 37 -43.98 9.50 -14.23
N PRO A 38 -44.13 8.92 -13.03
CA PRO A 38 -44.85 7.65 -12.90
C PRO A 38 -46.36 7.87 -13.08
N PRO A 39 -47.12 6.91 -13.65
CA PRO A 39 -48.57 7.00 -13.71
C PRO A 39 -49.17 6.82 -12.30
N ARG A 40 -50.19 7.62 -11.97
CA ARG A 40 -51.01 7.42 -10.76
C ARG A 40 -51.95 6.24 -10.99
N VAL A 41 -51.81 5.18 -10.20
CA VAL A 41 -52.80 4.09 -10.10
C VAL A 41 -53.11 3.90 -8.61
N PRO A 42 -54.38 3.92 -8.17
CA PRO A 42 -54.73 3.66 -6.77
C PRO A 42 -54.68 2.15 -6.50
N TYR A 43 -54.00 1.73 -5.43
CA TYR A 43 -53.93 0.34 -4.99
C TYR A 43 -54.69 0.19 -3.66
N ASP A 44 -55.76 -0.60 -3.66
CA ASP A 44 -56.65 -0.83 -2.53
C ASP A 44 -56.11 -1.95 -1.62
N PHE A 45 -55.92 -1.64 -0.34
CA PHE A 45 -55.31 -2.49 0.68
C PHE A 45 -56.36 -3.37 1.39
N ALA A 46 -57.19 -4.11 0.64
CA ALA A 46 -58.17 -5.01 1.24
C ALA A 46 -58.50 -6.22 0.37
N ARG A 47 -57.51 -7.07 0.05
CA ARG A 47 -57.64 -8.53 -0.23
C ARG A 47 -56.34 -9.07 -0.82
N ASN A 48 -55.55 -9.75 0.01
CA ASN A 48 -54.97 -11.08 -0.26
C ASN A 48 -53.80 -11.31 0.68
N ARG A 49 -53.99 -12.28 1.58
CA ARG A 49 -52.92 -12.99 2.26
C ARG A 49 -52.30 -13.97 1.27
N GLU A 50 -50.99 -14.19 1.42
CA GLU A 50 -50.15 -15.26 0.86
C GLU A 50 -49.27 -14.95 -0.38
N ALA A 51 -47.97 -15.23 -0.19
CA ALA A 51 -46.87 -15.52 -1.15
C ALA A 51 -45.92 -14.42 -1.70
N THR A 52 -44.76 -14.27 -1.01
CA THR A 52 -43.35 -14.09 -1.48
C THR A 52 -42.83 -12.80 -2.20
N PRO A 53 -41.52 -12.46 -2.07
CA PRO A 53 -41.05 -11.07 -2.13
C PRO A 53 -40.50 -10.64 -3.50
N LEU A 54 -40.95 -9.46 -3.96
CA LEU A 54 -40.43 -8.71 -5.11
C LEU A 54 -39.68 -7.41 -4.70
N PRO A 55 -38.43 -7.45 -4.16
CA PRO A 55 -37.62 -6.24 -3.98
C PRO A 55 -36.36 -6.21 -4.85
N ARG A 56 -35.97 -7.29 -5.52
CA ARG A 56 -34.68 -7.35 -6.24
C ARG A 56 -34.70 -6.67 -7.62
N LEU A 57 -35.81 -6.68 -8.36
CA LEU A 57 -35.84 -6.14 -9.73
C LEU A 57 -35.84 -4.60 -9.79
N VAL A 58 -36.49 -3.95 -8.81
CA VAL A 58 -36.59 -2.47 -8.77
C VAL A 58 -35.25 -1.83 -8.37
N LEU A 59 -34.49 -2.51 -7.51
CA LEU A 59 -33.16 -2.04 -7.07
C LEU A 59 -32.11 -2.17 -8.19
N THR A 60 -32.18 -3.22 -9.01
CA THR A 60 -31.26 -3.41 -10.13
C THR A 60 -31.48 -2.38 -11.25
N CYS A 61 -32.73 -2.00 -11.53
CA CYS A 61 -33.04 -0.96 -12.52
C CYS A 61 -32.60 0.45 -12.07
N ALA A 62 -32.72 0.77 -10.77
CA ALA A 62 -32.27 2.06 -10.24
C ALA A 62 -30.74 2.21 -10.27
N LEU A 63 -29.99 1.13 -10.01
CA LEU A 63 -28.53 1.13 -10.04
C LEU A 63 -27.96 1.19 -11.47
N LEU A 64 -28.62 0.56 -12.44
CA LEU A 64 -28.24 0.63 -13.85
C LEU A 64 -28.44 2.05 -14.44
N LEU A 65 -29.50 2.75 -14.05
CA LEU A 65 -29.75 4.14 -14.49
C LEU A 65 -28.77 5.14 -13.86
N ALA A 66 -28.35 4.91 -12.61
CA ALA A 66 -27.34 5.74 -11.94
C ALA A 66 -25.94 5.57 -12.55
N HIS A 67 -25.58 4.36 -12.99
CA HIS A 67 -24.28 4.12 -13.62
C HIS A 67 -24.17 4.68 -15.04
N THR A 68 -25.25 4.73 -15.82
CA THR A 68 -25.23 5.35 -17.16
C THR A 68 -25.04 6.87 -17.13
N CYS A 69 -25.39 7.55 -16.03
CA CYS A 69 -25.24 9.01 -15.93
C CYS A 69 -23.82 9.46 -15.57
N ALA A 70 -23.05 8.61 -14.89
CA ALA A 70 -21.66 8.91 -14.49
C ALA A 70 -20.65 8.80 -15.65
N ILE A 71 -21.00 8.07 -16.72
CA ILE A 71 -20.10 7.75 -17.84
C ILE A 71 -20.05 8.87 -18.90
N CYS A 72 -20.98 9.83 -18.91
CA CYS A 72 -21.18 10.70 -20.07
C CYS A 72 -20.44 12.05 -20.08
N GLN A 73 -19.51 12.33 -19.14
CA GLN A 73 -18.66 13.55 -19.06
C GLN A 73 -19.08 14.74 -19.96
N CYS A 74 -20.24 15.35 -19.68
CA CYS A 74 -20.62 16.63 -20.30
C CYS A 74 -19.72 17.72 -19.70
N ARG A 75 -18.78 18.23 -20.50
CA ARG A 75 -18.06 19.48 -20.20
C ARG A 75 -19.03 20.65 -20.35
N ASP A 76 -19.71 21.01 -19.27
CA ASP A 76 -20.42 22.28 -19.19
C ASP A 76 -20.17 22.96 -17.84
N SER A 77 -19.83 24.25 -17.88
CA SER A 77 -19.28 25.05 -16.79
C SER A 77 -20.26 25.36 -15.64
N ALA A 78 -21.48 24.82 -15.68
CA ALA A 78 -22.52 25.05 -14.66
C ALA A 78 -22.44 24.14 -13.42
N PHE A 79 -21.64 23.06 -13.43
CA PHE A 79 -21.66 22.05 -12.34
C PHE A 79 -20.74 22.33 -11.13
N ARG A 80 -19.76 23.24 -11.24
CA ARG A 80 -18.88 23.57 -10.08
C ARG A 80 -19.60 24.36 -8.97
N GLY A 81 -20.73 25.00 -9.27
CA GLY A 81 -21.53 25.76 -8.30
C GLY A 81 -22.55 24.95 -7.49
N ILE A 82 -22.79 23.69 -7.84
CA ILE A 82 -23.85 22.84 -7.24
C ILE A 82 -23.26 21.81 -6.26
N ALA A 83 -22.06 21.28 -6.52
CA ALA A 83 -21.39 20.34 -5.60
C ALA A 83 -21.05 20.99 -4.25
N HIS A 84 -20.55 22.24 -4.26
CA HIS A 84 -20.24 22.99 -3.03
C HIS A 84 -21.50 23.36 -2.23
N ARG A 85 -22.67 23.47 -2.88
CA ARG A 85 -23.96 23.72 -2.22
C ARG A 85 -24.61 22.45 -1.65
N GLN A 86 -24.31 21.26 -2.17
CA GLN A 86 -24.88 20.00 -1.67
C GLN A 86 -24.17 19.43 -0.44
N GLU A 87 -22.86 19.65 -0.26
CA GLU A 87 -22.15 19.24 0.97
C GLU A 87 -22.53 20.11 2.17
N VAL A 88 -22.65 21.43 1.96
CA VAL A 88 -23.12 22.37 3.00
C VAL A 88 -24.59 22.11 3.37
N ALA A 89 -25.44 21.71 2.41
CA ALA A 89 -26.84 21.35 2.67
C ALA A 89 -27.02 19.96 3.33
N ARG A 90 -26.07 19.02 3.16
CA ARG A 90 -26.08 17.71 3.85
C ARG A 90 -25.63 17.82 5.31
N GLY A 91 -24.65 18.69 5.61
CA GLY A 91 -24.28 19.05 6.98
C GLY A 91 -25.42 19.74 7.73
N ALA A 92 -26.03 20.76 7.11
CA ALA A 92 -27.13 21.52 7.73
C ALA A 92 -28.44 20.71 7.90
N ARG A 93 -28.68 19.66 7.10
CA ARG A 93 -29.84 18.76 7.27
C ARG A 93 -29.59 17.63 8.28
N ALA A 94 -28.34 17.26 8.55
CA ALA A 94 -28.01 16.33 9.62
C ALA A 94 -28.13 17.00 11.00
N GLU A 95 -27.67 18.25 11.13
CA GLU A 95 -27.86 19.05 12.36
C GLU A 95 -29.33 19.40 12.61
N LYS A 96 -30.11 19.75 11.58
CA LYS A 96 -31.55 20.01 11.73
C LYS A 96 -32.39 18.76 12.00
N ARG A 97 -31.95 17.56 11.63
CA ARG A 97 -32.65 16.30 11.99
C ARG A 97 -32.35 15.83 13.41
N VAL A 98 -31.20 16.18 13.97
CA VAL A 98 -30.89 15.96 15.39
C VAL A 98 -31.58 17.00 16.27
N ALA A 99 -31.67 18.25 15.82
CA ALA A 99 -32.40 19.31 16.52
C ALA A 99 -33.94 19.13 16.47
N ALA A 100 -34.53 18.74 15.33
CA ALA A 100 -35.99 18.59 15.21
C ALA A 100 -36.55 17.29 15.84
N ARG A 101 -35.69 16.39 16.36
CA ARG A 101 -36.12 15.22 17.14
C ARG A 101 -35.98 15.44 18.65
N ALA A 102 -35.46 16.59 19.07
CA ALA A 102 -35.38 17.00 20.47
C ALA A 102 -36.57 17.86 20.93
N GLU A 103 -37.48 18.26 20.04
CA GLU A 103 -38.64 19.14 20.34
C GLU A 103 -39.99 18.40 20.46
N SER A 104 -40.00 17.09 20.68
CA SER A 104 -41.27 16.35 20.92
C SER A 104 -41.18 15.36 22.08
N VAL A 105 -40.61 15.79 23.20
CA VAL A 105 -40.81 15.13 24.49
C VAL A 105 -41.24 16.19 25.49
N SER A 106 -42.53 16.20 25.82
CA SER A 106 -43.07 16.94 26.94
C SER A 106 -42.48 16.36 28.24
N PHE A 107 -41.72 17.18 28.95
CA PHE A 107 -41.30 16.88 30.32
C PHE A 107 -42.47 17.18 31.27
N PRO A 108 -42.76 16.34 32.28
CA PRO A 108 -43.64 16.73 33.36
C PRO A 108 -43.02 17.93 34.10
N GLU A 109 -43.82 18.93 34.43
CA GLU A 109 -43.39 20.08 35.23
C GLU A 109 -42.81 19.60 36.58
N GLY A 110 -41.58 20.02 36.90
CA GLY A 110 -40.99 19.78 38.22
C GLY A 110 -39.52 19.37 38.31
N VAL A 111 -38.71 19.45 37.24
CA VAL A 111 -37.28 19.09 37.32
C VAL A 111 -36.37 20.30 37.13
N ASP A 112 -35.65 20.67 38.20
CA ASP A 112 -34.67 21.76 38.25
C ASP A 112 -33.50 21.53 37.25
N PRO A 113 -33.27 22.46 36.28
CA PRO A 113 -32.20 22.35 35.29
C PRO A 113 -30.77 22.39 35.86
N ARG A 114 -30.59 22.72 37.14
CA ARG A 114 -29.26 22.88 37.76
C ARG A 114 -28.60 21.57 38.20
N ARG A 115 -29.32 20.44 38.19
CA ARG A 115 -28.76 19.11 38.54
C ARG A 115 -28.08 18.38 37.37
N GLY A 116 -28.19 18.87 36.14
CA GLY A 116 -27.62 18.22 34.94
C GLY A 116 -26.16 18.56 34.61
N ARG A 117 -25.59 19.63 35.19
CA ARG A 117 -24.23 20.09 34.83
C ARG A 117 -23.08 19.32 35.49
N ARG A 118 -23.34 18.31 36.32
CA ARG A 118 -22.30 17.46 36.93
C ARG A 118 -22.07 16.10 36.24
N ARG A 119 -22.84 15.75 35.20
CA ARG A 119 -22.72 14.44 34.49
C ARG A 119 -22.14 14.51 33.07
N ALA A 120 -21.72 15.68 32.60
CA ALA A 120 -21.03 15.81 31.30
C ALA A 120 -19.50 15.82 31.43
N SER A 121 -18.96 15.87 32.66
CA SER A 121 -17.51 15.80 32.95
C SER A 121 -17.01 14.38 33.29
N GLU A 122 -17.86 13.35 33.19
CA GLU A 122 -17.53 11.97 33.58
C GLU A 122 -17.27 11.02 32.39
N ILE A 123 -17.35 11.50 31.13
CA ILE A 123 -17.17 10.66 29.93
C ILE A 123 -15.92 11.09 29.12
N HIS A 124 -14.78 11.31 29.78
CA HIS A 124 -13.42 11.11 29.23
C HIS A 124 -12.36 11.48 30.28
N ARG A 125 -12.22 10.64 31.31
CA ARG A 125 -10.93 10.48 31.97
C ARG A 125 -10.53 9.03 31.72
N VAL A 126 -9.75 8.80 30.66
CA VAL A 126 -8.82 7.67 30.69
C VAL A 126 -8.01 7.90 31.94
N ALA A 127 -8.22 7.07 32.97
CA ALA A 127 -7.42 7.15 34.18
C ALA A 127 -5.96 7.05 33.73
N THR A 128 -5.22 8.14 33.86
CA THR A 128 -3.76 8.11 33.77
C THR A 128 -3.33 7.26 34.95
N ARG A 129 -3.22 5.95 34.75
CA ARG A 129 -2.51 5.08 35.69
C ARG A 129 -1.10 5.65 35.74
N GLU A 130 -0.77 6.35 36.81
CA GLU A 130 0.60 6.77 37.04
C GLU A 130 1.45 5.49 36.99
N PRO A 131 2.40 5.38 36.04
CA PRO A 131 3.22 4.19 35.95
C PRO A 131 4.01 4.07 37.25
N ILE A 132 3.96 2.90 37.89
CA ILE A 132 4.74 2.64 39.09
C ILE A 132 6.21 2.95 38.78
N THR A 133 6.85 3.71 39.67
CA THR A 133 8.23 4.13 39.51
C THR A 133 9.17 3.23 40.30
N ILE A 134 10.44 3.18 39.88
CA ILE A 134 11.48 2.45 40.59
C ILE A 134 11.69 2.98 42.03
N LYS A 135 11.38 4.26 42.28
CA LYS A 135 11.36 4.84 43.63
C LYS A 135 10.26 4.21 44.48
N GLN A 136 9.05 4.06 43.95
CA GLN A 136 7.93 3.41 44.65
C GLN A 136 8.23 1.92 44.93
N LEU A 137 8.82 1.20 43.98
CA LEU A 137 9.29 -0.17 44.19
C LEU A 137 10.33 -0.25 45.31
N ALA A 138 11.31 0.66 45.32
CA ALA A 138 12.35 0.71 46.34
C ALA A 138 11.76 0.95 47.74
N THR A 139 10.77 1.85 47.85
CA THR A 139 10.03 2.08 49.09
C THR A 139 9.28 0.83 49.55
N MET A 140 8.57 0.13 48.66
CA MET A 140 7.83 -1.10 48.99
C MET A 140 8.74 -2.24 49.47
N LEU A 141 9.98 -2.29 48.98
CA LEU A 141 10.98 -3.28 49.36
C LEU A 141 11.82 -2.87 50.57
N GLY A 142 11.73 -1.62 51.02
CA GLY A 142 12.61 -1.07 52.06
C GLY A 142 14.09 -1.02 51.63
N MET A 143 14.36 -0.84 50.33
CA MET A 143 15.72 -0.87 49.76
C MET A 143 16.09 0.47 49.14
N ALA A 144 17.39 0.74 48.98
CA ALA A 144 17.84 1.88 48.20
C ALA A 144 17.49 1.69 46.70
N HIS A 145 17.11 2.79 46.05
CA HIS A 145 16.82 2.81 44.61
C HIS A 145 17.97 2.24 43.75
N SER A 146 19.22 2.48 44.15
CA SER A 146 20.42 1.95 43.49
C SER A 146 20.50 0.42 43.55
N THR A 147 20.08 -0.20 44.67
CA THR A 147 20.03 -1.65 44.85
C THR A 147 18.97 -2.28 43.96
N VAL A 148 17.76 -1.69 43.92
CA VAL A 148 16.68 -2.14 43.03
C VAL A 148 17.07 -2.02 41.56
N SER A 149 17.69 -0.90 41.17
CA SER A 149 18.18 -0.71 39.80
C SER A 149 19.26 -1.72 39.42
N ARG A 150 20.21 -2.02 40.32
CA ARG A 150 21.26 -3.02 40.09
C ARG A 150 20.69 -4.43 39.97
N ALA A 151 19.72 -4.79 40.81
CA ALA A 151 19.06 -6.08 40.77
C ALA A 151 18.29 -6.30 39.46
N LEU A 152 17.52 -5.30 39.01
CA LEU A 152 16.78 -5.35 37.73
C LEU A 152 17.71 -5.38 36.50
N ASN A 153 18.96 -4.93 36.65
CA ASN A 153 20.00 -5.01 35.61
C ASN A 153 20.91 -6.24 35.75
N ASP A 154 20.54 -7.20 36.59
CA ASP A 154 21.29 -8.44 36.84
C ASP A 154 22.72 -8.24 37.35
N HIS A 155 22.99 -7.15 38.07
CA HIS A 155 24.34 -6.81 38.53
C HIS A 155 24.92 -7.90 39.48
N PRO A 156 26.20 -8.31 39.32
CA PRO A 156 26.80 -9.44 40.04
C PRO A 156 26.90 -9.21 41.56
N ALA A 157 26.99 -7.95 42.00
CA ALA A 157 27.03 -7.59 43.42
C ALA A 157 25.71 -7.79 44.19
N ILE A 158 24.64 -8.27 43.56
CA ILE A 158 23.34 -8.51 44.21
C ILE A 158 23.08 -10.03 44.27
N SER A 159 22.70 -10.55 45.44
CA SER A 159 22.40 -11.97 45.60
C SER A 159 21.24 -12.43 44.72
N ALA A 160 21.27 -13.69 44.28
CA ALA A 160 20.24 -14.28 43.43
C ALA A 160 18.84 -14.21 44.08
N GLU A 161 18.76 -14.42 45.39
CA GLU A 161 17.52 -14.30 46.16
C GLU A 161 16.94 -12.89 46.13
N THR A 162 17.79 -11.87 46.33
CA THR A 162 17.38 -10.46 46.28
C THR A 162 16.91 -10.07 44.87
N LYS A 163 17.60 -10.54 43.82
CA LYS A 163 17.18 -10.34 42.42
C LYS A 163 15.78 -10.91 42.17
N ARG A 164 15.54 -12.15 42.60
CA ARG A 164 14.25 -12.82 42.41
C ARG A 164 13.10 -12.06 43.09
N ARG A 165 13.28 -11.68 44.35
CA ARG A 165 12.28 -10.91 45.12
C ARG A 165 11.93 -9.58 44.47
N ILE A 166 12.92 -8.88 43.92
CA ILE A 166 12.73 -7.60 43.24
C ILE A 166 12.00 -7.79 41.89
N GLN A 167 12.36 -8.82 41.12
CA GLN A 167 11.72 -9.13 39.84
C GLN A 167 10.26 -9.56 40.01
N GLU A 168 9.96 -10.40 41.00
CA GLU A 168 8.58 -10.82 41.34
C GLU A 168 7.70 -9.62 41.69
N LEU A 169 8.19 -8.71 42.55
CA LEU A 169 7.43 -7.51 42.92
C LEU A 169 7.26 -6.54 41.74
N ALA A 170 8.31 -6.34 40.94
CA ALA A 170 8.23 -5.52 39.73
C ALA A 170 7.19 -6.07 38.74
N ALA A 171 7.16 -7.39 38.52
CA ALA A 171 6.17 -8.05 37.68
C ALA A 171 4.75 -7.91 38.25
N HIS A 172 4.57 -8.14 39.55
CA HIS A 172 3.28 -8.04 40.23
C HIS A 172 2.63 -6.66 40.06
N HIS A 173 3.42 -5.60 40.15
CA HIS A 173 2.93 -4.22 40.02
C HIS A 173 3.00 -3.67 38.58
N GLY A 174 3.41 -4.47 37.60
CA GLY A 174 3.53 -4.03 36.20
C GLY A 174 4.61 -2.98 35.99
N TYR A 175 5.66 -2.95 36.81
CA TYR A 175 6.80 -2.07 36.61
C TYR A 175 7.58 -2.49 35.36
N VAL A 176 7.67 -1.58 34.39
CA VAL A 176 8.52 -1.74 33.22
C VAL A 176 9.72 -0.81 33.37
N PRO A 177 10.97 -1.32 33.36
CA PRO A 177 12.15 -0.49 33.36
C PRO A 177 12.11 0.51 32.20
N ASN A 178 12.34 1.80 32.49
CA ASN A 178 12.39 2.81 31.45
C ASN A 178 13.64 2.60 30.59
N SER A 179 13.43 2.13 29.35
CA SER A 179 14.50 1.89 28.38
C SER A 179 15.29 3.17 28.07
N ALA A 180 14.65 4.34 27.99
CA ALA A 180 15.33 5.62 27.76
C ALA A 180 16.28 5.98 28.92
N ALA A 181 15.87 5.75 30.17
CA ALA A 181 16.73 5.93 31.34
C ALA A 181 17.90 4.93 31.38
N ARG A 182 17.72 3.74 30.80
CA ARG A 182 18.78 2.73 30.64
C ARG A 182 19.78 3.15 29.56
N SER A 183 19.31 3.56 28.39
CA SER A 183 20.13 4.03 27.27
C SER A 183 20.98 5.24 27.64
N LEU A 184 20.45 6.17 28.44
CA LEU A 184 21.21 7.31 28.98
C LEU A 184 22.41 6.88 29.84
N LYS A 185 22.33 5.72 30.49
CA LYS A 185 23.38 5.19 31.36
C LYS A 185 24.37 4.28 30.62
N THR A 186 23.91 3.59 29.58
CA THR A 186 24.73 2.66 28.77
C THR A 186 25.23 3.26 27.45
N ALA A 187 24.82 4.48 27.10
CA ALA A 187 25.14 5.22 25.87
C ALA A 187 24.86 4.46 24.55
N LYS A 188 24.07 3.39 24.60
CA LYS A 188 23.68 2.59 23.44
C LYS A 188 22.20 2.30 23.52
N SER A 189 21.42 2.81 22.56
CA SER A 189 20.07 2.29 22.35
C SER A 189 20.16 0.85 21.85
N ARG A 190 19.07 0.10 21.97
CA ARG A 190 18.93 -1.21 21.35
C ARG A 190 18.07 -1.11 20.10
N ILE A 191 18.14 0.01 19.37
CA ILE A 191 17.24 0.32 18.27
C ILE A 191 18.00 0.16 16.95
N ILE A 192 17.39 -0.53 16.00
CA ILE A 192 17.81 -0.55 14.60
C ILE A 192 16.73 0.12 13.74
N GLY A 193 17.14 0.89 12.76
CA GLY A 193 16.23 1.56 11.83
C GLY A 193 15.95 0.71 10.59
N LEU A 194 14.72 0.78 10.09
CA LEU A 194 14.38 0.41 8.72
C LEU A 194 13.60 1.56 8.09
N VAL A 195 14.20 2.20 7.09
CA VAL A 195 13.60 3.35 6.39
C VAL A 195 13.39 2.97 4.93
N ILE A 196 12.12 2.90 4.54
CA ILE A 196 11.67 2.35 3.25
C ILE A 196 10.58 3.23 2.65
N PRO A 197 10.34 3.21 1.33
CA PRO A 197 9.27 4.01 0.74
C PRO A 197 7.87 3.53 1.13
N ASP A 198 7.66 2.21 1.20
CA ASP A 198 6.34 1.60 1.36
C ASP A 198 6.45 0.24 2.05
N ILE A 199 5.45 -0.14 2.86
CA ILE A 199 5.36 -1.45 3.53
C ILE A 199 4.45 -2.43 2.79
N GLU A 200 3.63 -1.98 1.82
CA GLU A 200 2.79 -2.89 1.03
C GLU A 200 3.60 -3.74 0.05
N ASN A 201 4.81 -3.29 -0.29
CA ASN A 201 5.69 -4.01 -1.19
C ASN A 201 6.41 -5.15 -0.47
N ARG A 202 6.17 -6.38 -0.95
CA ARG A 202 6.70 -7.63 -0.38
C ARG A 202 8.20 -7.58 -0.12
N TYR A 203 8.98 -6.96 -1.01
CA TYR A 203 10.41 -6.82 -0.84
C TYR A 203 10.76 -6.26 0.54
N TYR A 204 10.15 -5.14 0.92
CA TYR A 204 10.44 -4.49 2.20
C TYR A 204 9.88 -5.27 3.39
N THR A 205 8.76 -5.99 3.23
CA THR A 205 8.23 -6.83 4.31
C THR A 205 9.11 -8.03 4.63
N THR A 206 9.73 -8.65 3.62
CA THR A 206 10.68 -9.75 3.81
C THR A 206 11.92 -9.27 4.58
N ILE A 207 12.43 -8.07 4.24
CA ILE A 207 13.54 -7.46 4.97
C ILE A 207 13.12 -7.09 6.40
N ALA A 208 11.98 -6.44 6.58
CA ALA A 208 11.47 -6.05 7.89
C ALA A 208 11.33 -7.25 8.84
N LYS A 209 10.74 -8.35 8.34
CA LYS A 209 10.62 -9.59 9.10
C LYS A 209 11.99 -10.15 9.48
N THR A 210 12.90 -10.28 8.52
CA THR A 210 14.21 -10.86 8.77
C THR A 210 15.03 -10.02 9.76
N LEU A 211 15.01 -8.70 9.62
CA LEU A 211 15.68 -7.79 10.56
C LEU A 211 15.09 -7.89 11.96
N ALA A 212 13.75 -7.95 12.08
CA ALA A 212 13.08 -8.10 13.38
C ALA A 212 13.46 -9.43 14.06
N ASP A 213 13.42 -10.54 13.31
CA ASP A 213 13.75 -11.88 13.80
C ASP A 213 15.24 -11.97 14.19
N ALA A 214 16.14 -11.32 13.44
CA ALA A 214 17.57 -11.24 13.75
C ALA A 214 17.89 -10.35 14.96
N ALA A 215 17.11 -9.28 15.16
CA ALA A 215 17.28 -8.32 16.24
C ALA A 215 16.79 -8.86 17.60
N ALA A 216 15.70 -9.62 17.60
CA ALA A 216 15.02 -10.04 18.83
C ALA A 216 15.92 -10.84 19.81
N PRO A 217 16.72 -11.85 19.38
CA PRO A 217 17.62 -12.58 20.28
C PRO A 217 18.68 -11.69 20.94
N ARG A 218 19.02 -10.56 20.32
CA ARG A 218 20.00 -9.58 20.82
C ARG A 218 19.34 -8.48 21.66
N SER A 219 18.07 -8.64 22.02
CA SER A 219 17.23 -7.65 22.71
C SER A 219 17.13 -6.31 21.97
N ARG A 220 17.33 -6.31 20.65
CA ARG A 220 17.17 -5.12 19.81
C ARG A 220 15.73 -5.01 19.30
N GLN A 221 15.28 -3.78 19.13
CA GLN A 221 13.96 -3.40 18.62
C GLN A 221 14.14 -2.70 17.28
N MET A 222 13.23 -2.95 16.35
CA MET A 222 13.24 -2.29 15.05
C MET A 222 12.29 -1.10 15.05
N MET A 223 12.80 0.05 14.63
CA MET A 223 12.01 1.24 14.33
C MET A 223 11.84 1.35 12.82
N LEU A 224 10.61 1.11 12.35
CA LEU A 224 10.26 1.18 10.94
C LEU A 224 9.66 2.55 10.60
N SER A 225 10.11 3.15 9.50
CA SER A 225 9.57 4.40 8.97
C SER A 225 9.34 4.31 7.46
N THR A 226 8.19 4.80 6.99
CA THR A 226 7.84 4.86 5.57
C THR A 226 8.01 6.28 5.02
N THR A 227 8.69 6.43 3.89
CA THR A 227 9.01 7.74 3.30
C THR A 227 8.09 8.14 2.16
N ASP A 228 7.39 7.20 1.52
CA ASP A 228 6.57 7.45 0.31
C ASP A 228 7.37 8.17 -0.79
N ASP A 229 8.67 7.84 -0.90
CA ASP A 229 9.65 8.48 -1.79
C ASP A 229 9.80 10.00 -1.61
N ARG A 230 9.41 10.55 -0.44
CA ARG A 230 9.52 11.99 -0.17
C ARG A 230 10.74 12.33 0.70
N PRO A 231 11.64 13.23 0.25
CA PRO A 231 12.83 13.60 1.01
C PRO A 231 12.55 14.21 2.38
N ASP A 232 11.44 14.94 2.56
CA ASP A 232 11.04 15.52 3.85
C ASP A 232 10.71 14.44 4.90
N ARG A 233 10.09 13.33 4.46
CA ARG A 233 9.77 12.20 5.33
C ARG A 233 11.01 11.37 5.65
N GLU A 234 11.89 11.20 4.67
CA GLU A 234 13.19 10.56 4.88
C GLU A 234 14.00 11.33 5.92
N GLN A 235 14.15 12.65 5.75
CA GLN A 235 14.84 13.52 6.72
C GLN A 235 14.26 13.36 8.13
N SER A 236 12.93 13.42 8.25
CA SER A 236 12.24 13.26 9.54
C SER A 236 12.47 11.88 10.16
N ALA A 237 12.46 10.82 9.35
CA ALA A 237 12.72 9.46 9.81
C ALA A 237 14.15 9.30 10.32
N ILE A 238 15.14 9.84 9.59
CA ILE A 238 16.55 9.79 10.00
C ILE A 238 16.78 10.61 11.29
N LEU A 239 16.16 11.78 11.41
CA LEU A 239 16.22 12.57 12.64
C LEU A 239 15.68 11.78 13.85
N ASN A 240 14.52 11.15 13.70
CA ASN A 240 13.94 10.33 14.77
C ASN A 240 14.86 9.17 15.18
N LEU A 241 15.56 8.54 14.23
CA LEU A 241 16.52 7.48 14.53
C LEU A 241 17.74 8.01 15.31
N LEU A 242 18.24 9.19 14.97
CA LEU A 242 19.31 9.85 15.72
C LEU A 242 18.87 10.23 17.14
N GLU A 243 17.66 10.77 17.31
CA GLU A 243 17.08 11.09 18.62
C GLU A 243 16.89 9.82 19.47
N ALA A 244 16.49 8.72 18.82
CA ALA A 244 16.38 7.41 19.44
C ALA A 244 17.76 6.74 19.71
N GLN A 245 18.86 7.38 19.31
CA GLN A 245 20.23 6.86 19.38
C GLN A 245 20.38 5.49 18.71
N ALA A 246 19.71 5.27 17.58
CA ALA A 246 19.74 3.99 16.85
C ALA A 246 21.18 3.55 16.54
N GLU A 247 21.44 2.25 16.68
CA GLU A 247 22.76 1.65 16.42
C GLU A 247 23.10 1.66 14.92
N GLY A 248 22.09 1.56 14.05
CA GLY A 248 22.27 1.57 12.61
C GLY A 248 20.93 1.54 11.88
N VAL A 249 20.95 1.67 10.56
CA VAL A 249 19.75 1.76 9.72
C VAL A 249 19.94 1.03 8.39
N VAL A 250 18.95 0.23 8.01
CA VAL A 250 18.76 -0.18 6.61
C VAL A 250 17.89 0.86 5.93
N LEU A 251 18.40 1.46 4.86
CA LEU A 251 17.77 2.57 4.15
C LEU A 251 17.59 2.22 2.68
N ALA A 252 16.38 2.36 2.15
CA ALA A 252 16.14 2.49 0.73
C ALA A 252 16.01 3.98 0.39
N PRO A 253 17.09 4.65 -0.06
CA PRO A 253 17.11 6.10 -0.19
C PRO A 253 16.10 6.63 -1.21
N THR A 254 15.62 7.85 -0.95
CA THR A 254 14.95 8.68 -1.95
C THR A 254 15.91 9.05 -3.08
N ALA A 255 15.37 9.51 -4.21
CA ALA A 255 16.21 9.93 -5.34
C ALA A 255 17.06 11.17 -5.00
N ASP A 256 16.50 12.08 -4.19
CA ASP A 256 17.02 13.41 -3.93
C ASP A 256 17.05 13.70 -2.41
N PRO A 257 17.86 12.98 -1.61
CA PRO A 257 17.99 13.23 -0.18
C PRO A 257 18.48 14.67 0.07
N THR A 258 17.97 15.32 1.13
CA THR A 258 18.41 16.67 1.48
C THR A 258 19.86 16.68 1.99
N PRO A 259 20.63 17.78 1.83
CA PRO A 259 21.96 17.88 2.41
C PRO A 259 22.01 17.59 3.91
N GLU A 260 20.98 18.01 4.65
CA GLU A 260 20.82 17.72 6.08
C GLU A 260 20.65 16.21 6.32
N THR A 261 19.88 15.53 5.48
CA THR A 261 19.72 14.06 5.56
C THR A 261 21.06 13.37 5.34
N LEU A 262 21.84 13.78 4.34
CA LEU A 262 23.17 13.23 4.07
C LEU A 262 24.12 13.42 5.27
N ALA A 263 24.13 14.61 5.87
CA ALA A 263 24.94 14.91 7.05
C ALA A 263 24.52 14.08 8.29
N MET A 264 23.21 13.82 8.44
CA MET A 264 22.69 12.98 9.50
C MET A 264 23.04 11.49 9.30
N LEU A 265 22.94 11.00 8.07
CA LEU A 265 23.28 9.62 7.72
C LEU A 265 24.76 9.29 7.98
N ALA A 266 25.66 10.25 7.79
CA ALA A 266 27.09 10.09 8.10
C ALA A 266 27.37 9.83 9.60
N ARG A 267 26.37 9.94 10.47
CA ARG A 267 26.46 9.70 11.93
C ARG A 267 25.85 8.37 12.37
N LEU A 268 25.37 7.55 11.43
CA LEU A 268 24.74 6.25 11.66
C LEU A 268 25.51 5.15 10.90
N ASP A 269 25.44 3.93 11.39
CA ASP A 269 25.84 2.76 10.59
C ASP A 269 24.74 2.48 9.56
N VAL A 270 24.97 2.86 8.30
CA VAL A 270 23.98 2.77 7.22
C VAL A 270 24.22 1.54 6.35
N VAL A 271 23.15 0.89 5.92
CA VAL A 271 23.15 -0.09 4.83
C VAL A 271 22.15 0.36 3.77
N GLN A 272 22.61 0.57 2.54
CA GLN A 272 21.75 0.95 1.42
C GLN A 272 21.11 -0.30 0.81
N LEU A 273 19.78 -0.33 0.73
CA LEU A 273 18.98 -1.47 0.28
C LEU A 273 18.24 -1.15 -1.02
N LEU A 274 18.37 -2.02 -2.02
CA LEU A 274 17.72 -1.99 -3.35
C LEU A 274 18.07 -0.77 -4.21
N ARG A 275 18.33 0.37 -3.60
CA ARG A 275 18.68 1.63 -4.20
C ARG A 275 19.93 2.13 -3.48
N HIS A 276 20.75 2.88 -4.21
CA HIS A 276 21.82 3.64 -3.61
C HIS A 276 21.76 5.10 -4.05
N HIS A 277 22.38 5.95 -3.23
CA HIS A 277 22.71 7.33 -3.55
C HIS A 277 24.24 7.51 -3.47
N PRO A 278 24.88 8.11 -4.47
CA PRO A 278 26.34 8.16 -4.55
C PRO A 278 27.01 8.95 -3.42
N GLN A 279 26.29 9.89 -2.81
CA GLN A 279 26.81 10.69 -1.67
C GLN A 279 26.66 9.99 -0.31
N ILE A 280 26.05 8.81 -0.26
CA ILE A 280 25.99 8.00 0.98
C ILE A 280 27.11 6.95 0.88
N ASP A 281 28.19 7.16 1.64
CA ASP A 281 29.31 6.23 1.75
C ASP A 281 28.97 5.10 2.71
N ALA A 282 28.29 4.09 2.19
CA ALA A 282 27.78 2.96 2.96
C ALA A 282 27.70 1.69 2.10
N PRO A 283 27.83 0.49 2.71
CA PRO A 283 27.59 -0.78 2.04
C PRO A 283 26.25 -0.82 1.32
N ARG A 284 26.22 -1.49 0.17
CA ARG A 284 25.06 -1.58 -0.71
C ARG A 284 24.63 -3.04 -0.86
N VAL A 285 23.33 -3.26 -0.75
CA VAL A 285 22.67 -4.56 -0.99
C VAL A 285 21.69 -4.35 -2.13
N GLU A 286 22.15 -4.68 -3.34
CA GLU A 286 21.45 -4.34 -4.58
C GLU A 286 21.13 -5.56 -5.42
N VAL A 287 20.18 -5.41 -6.34
CA VAL A 287 19.87 -6.41 -7.36
C VAL A 287 20.60 -6.03 -8.66
N ALA A 288 21.05 -7.05 -9.41
CA ALA A 288 21.49 -6.91 -10.78
C ALA A 288 20.30 -6.66 -11.72
N ASP A 289 19.67 -5.48 -11.57
CA ASP A 289 18.46 -5.07 -12.29
C ASP A 289 18.64 -5.01 -13.81
N ASP A 290 19.76 -4.45 -14.27
CA ASP A 290 20.17 -4.45 -15.69
C ASP A 290 20.20 -5.87 -16.29
N TYR A 291 20.88 -6.78 -15.60
CA TYR A 291 20.97 -8.19 -15.97
C TYR A 291 19.59 -8.86 -15.97
N GLY A 292 18.79 -8.64 -14.92
CA GLY A 292 17.45 -9.23 -14.80
C GLY A 292 16.49 -8.78 -15.90
N LEU A 293 16.54 -7.49 -16.27
CA LEU A 293 15.70 -6.97 -17.34
C LEU A 293 16.22 -7.34 -18.73
N ALA A 294 17.54 -7.49 -18.90
CA ALA A 294 18.11 -8.08 -20.10
C ALA A 294 17.66 -9.54 -20.27
N LEU A 295 17.69 -10.37 -19.22
CA LEU A 295 17.16 -11.74 -19.26
C LEU A 295 15.68 -11.77 -19.66
N SER A 296 14.87 -10.89 -19.06
CA SER A 296 13.44 -10.80 -19.31
C SER A 296 13.13 -10.43 -20.76
N ALA A 297 13.87 -9.47 -21.31
CA ALA A 297 13.72 -9.05 -22.71
C ALA A 297 14.23 -10.12 -23.68
N ARG A 298 15.36 -10.76 -23.36
CA ARG A 298 15.97 -11.83 -24.16
C ARG A 298 15.03 -13.03 -24.30
N HIS A 299 14.37 -13.43 -23.22
CA HIS A 299 13.34 -14.47 -23.25
C HIS A 299 12.26 -14.21 -24.29
N LEU A 300 11.77 -12.98 -24.42
CA LEU A 300 10.77 -12.65 -25.43
C LEU A 300 11.34 -12.61 -26.85
N VAL A 301 12.58 -12.12 -27.02
CA VAL A 301 13.28 -12.16 -28.32
C VAL A 301 13.48 -13.60 -28.78
N ASP A 302 13.89 -14.50 -27.89
CA ASP A 302 14.14 -15.91 -28.19
C ASP A 302 12.84 -16.66 -28.55
N LEU A 303 11.69 -16.19 -28.06
CA LEU A 303 10.36 -16.64 -28.48
C LEU A 303 9.91 -16.05 -29.84
N GLY A 304 10.71 -15.18 -30.45
CA GLY A 304 10.44 -14.57 -31.76
C GLY A 304 9.71 -13.23 -31.71
N HIS A 305 9.52 -12.61 -30.54
CA HIS A 305 8.89 -11.31 -30.46
C HIS A 305 9.80 -10.20 -31.02
N VAL A 306 9.25 -9.38 -31.90
CA VAL A 306 9.91 -8.17 -32.43
C VAL A 306 9.35 -6.90 -31.79
N ARG A 307 8.02 -6.81 -31.67
CA ARG A 307 7.34 -5.68 -31.01
C ARG A 307 7.25 -5.93 -29.51
N ILE A 308 8.31 -5.63 -28.78
CA ILE A 308 8.38 -5.78 -27.32
C ILE A 308 8.23 -4.40 -26.66
N GLY A 309 7.31 -4.28 -25.70
CA GLY A 309 7.14 -3.07 -24.91
C GLY A 309 7.70 -3.19 -23.49
N TYR A 310 7.87 -2.03 -22.85
CA TYR A 310 8.32 -1.96 -21.46
C TYR A 310 7.49 -0.96 -20.67
N ILE A 311 7.05 -1.34 -19.46
CA ILE A 311 6.42 -0.44 -18.49
C ILE A 311 7.24 -0.45 -17.21
N GLY A 312 7.85 0.68 -16.88
CA GLY A 312 8.90 0.77 -15.87
C GLY A 312 8.88 2.03 -15.01
N ASN A 313 9.77 2.02 -14.02
CA ASN A 313 9.86 3.06 -13.00
C ASN A 313 10.51 4.34 -13.54
N LEU A 314 10.34 5.44 -12.82
CA LEU A 314 11.00 6.72 -13.08
C LEU A 314 12.54 6.55 -13.13
N SER A 315 13.19 7.11 -14.14
CA SER A 315 14.64 7.00 -14.32
C SER A 315 15.48 7.74 -13.28
N ARG A 316 14.85 8.61 -12.47
CA ARG A 316 15.52 9.35 -11.39
C ARG A 316 15.93 8.48 -10.20
N VAL A 317 15.39 7.27 -10.08
CA VAL A 317 15.86 6.29 -9.10
C VAL A 317 16.80 5.29 -9.77
N SER A 318 17.88 4.91 -9.07
CA SER A 318 18.92 4.00 -9.58
C SER A 318 18.36 2.72 -10.21
N THR A 319 17.38 2.10 -9.57
CA THR A 319 16.68 0.92 -10.11
C THR A 319 15.94 1.20 -11.42
N GLY A 320 15.31 2.36 -11.58
CA GLY A 320 14.55 2.71 -12.78
C GLY A 320 15.44 2.82 -14.01
N ALA A 321 16.58 3.50 -13.87
CA ALA A 321 17.58 3.64 -14.92
C ALA A 321 18.18 2.26 -15.31
N ALA A 322 18.67 1.51 -14.32
CA ALA A 322 19.30 0.21 -14.57
C ALA A 322 18.36 -0.80 -15.26
N ARG A 323 17.08 -0.84 -14.84
CA ARG A 323 16.07 -1.72 -15.44
C ARG A 323 15.78 -1.35 -16.90
N LEU A 324 15.63 -0.06 -17.20
CA LEU A 324 15.40 0.40 -18.57
C LEU A 324 16.62 0.12 -19.44
N ASP A 325 17.83 0.37 -18.94
CA ASP A 325 19.08 0.11 -19.68
C ASP A 325 19.25 -1.39 -19.97
N GLY A 326 18.96 -2.26 -18.99
CA GLY A 326 18.94 -3.70 -19.17
C GLY A 326 17.99 -4.15 -20.29
N PHE A 327 16.76 -3.66 -20.28
CA PHE A 327 15.77 -3.91 -21.33
C PHE A 327 16.29 -3.44 -22.71
N LEU A 328 16.71 -2.18 -22.81
CA LEU A 328 17.16 -1.57 -24.07
C LEU A 328 18.46 -2.18 -24.61
N SER A 329 19.31 -2.77 -23.75
CA SER A 329 20.51 -3.49 -24.18
C SER A 329 20.21 -4.69 -25.07
N VAL A 330 18.99 -5.22 -24.98
CA VAL A 330 18.52 -6.39 -25.72
C VAL A 330 17.71 -6.01 -26.95
N VAL A 331 16.78 -5.06 -26.81
CA VAL A 331 15.83 -4.69 -27.88
C VAL A 331 16.29 -3.51 -28.73
N GLY A 332 17.33 -2.79 -28.33
CA GLY A 332 17.82 -1.59 -29.01
C GLY A 332 17.23 -0.28 -28.49
N ARG A 333 17.67 0.84 -29.05
CA ARG A 333 17.27 2.21 -28.68
C ARG A 333 16.71 3.01 -29.85
N ASP A 334 16.28 2.33 -30.91
CA ASP A 334 15.71 3.00 -32.07
C ASP A 334 14.38 3.70 -31.72
N PRO A 335 13.95 4.70 -32.50
CA PRO A 335 12.73 5.44 -32.22
C PRO A 335 11.45 4.58 -32.18
N GLU A 336 11.40 3.42 -32.84
CA GLU A 336 10.22 2.54 -32.80
C GLU A 336 10.16 1.79 -31.47
N THR A 337 11.30 1.28 -31.00
CA THR A 337 11.42 0.65 -29.68
C THR A 337 11.06 1.63 -28.56
N LEU A 338 11.58 2.86 -28.62
CA LEU A 338 11.29 3.87 -27.59
C LEU A 338 9.81 4.28 -27.55
N ARG A 339 9.07 4.18 -28.68
CA ARG A 339 7.62 4.40 -28.68
C ARG A 339 6.83 3.35 -27.88
N ARG A 340 7.44 2.20 -27.55
CA ARG A 340 6.81 1.14 -26.72
C ARG A 340 7.23 1.17 -25.25
N VAL A 341 8.05 2.15 -24.88
CA VAL A 341 8.44 2.38 -23.50
C VAL A 341 7.42 3.30 -22.84
N ARG A 342 6.96 2.92 -21.65
CA ARG A 342 6.21 3.80 -20.76
C ARG A 342 6.90 3.86 -19.41
N ILE A 343 7.16 5.07 -18.95
CA ILE A 343 7.76 5.35 -17.65
C ILE A 343 6.69 5.96 -16.76
N CYS A 344 6.40 5.30 -15.65
CA CYS A 344 5.40 5.75 -14.69
C CYS A 344 5.85 5.46 -13.25
N PRO A 345 5.23 6.11 -12.24
CA PRO A 345 5.43 5.73 -10.85
C PRO A 345 5.05 4.26 -10.60
N PRO A 346 5.66 3.57 -9.61
CA PRO A 346 5.34 2.18 -9.23
C PRO A 346 3.97 2.04 -8.55
N ARG A 347 2.91 2.52 -9.19
CA ARG A 347 1.52 2.45 -8.72
C ARG A 347 0.69 1.70 -9.76
N ALA A 348 -0.23 0.85 -9.28
CA ALA A 348 -1.01 -0.01 -10.16
C ALA A 348 -1.94 0.79 -11.08
N ASP A 349 -2.55 1.87 -10.60
CA ASP A 349 -3.39 2.78 -11.39
C ASP A 349 -2.60 3.48 -12.52
N ALA A 350 -1.38 3.93 -12.22
CA ALA A 350 -0.50 4.56 -13.21
C ALA A 350 -0.07 3.55 -14.29
N ALA A 351 0.28 2.33 -13.90
CA ALA A 351 0.67 1.27 -14.82
C ALA A 351 -0.50 0.77 -15.68
N GLU A 352 -1.70 0.70 -15.10
CA GLU A 352 -2.92 0.42 -15.86
C GLU A 352 -3.09 1.50 -16.94
N GLY A 353 -3.06 2.79 -16.59
CA GLY A 353 -3.15 3.89 -17.55
C GLY A 353 -2.10 3.79 -18.67
N ALA A 354 -0.85 3.52 -18.31
CA ALA A 354 0.26 3.35 -19.26
C ALA A 354 0.05 2.15 -20.20
N PHE A 355 -0.45 1.03 -19.67
CA PHE A 355 -0.75 -0.16 -20.46
C PHE A 355 -1.86 0.10 -21.48
N LEU A 356 -2.91 0.80 -21.07
CA LEU A 356 -4.05 1.07 -21.94
C LEU A 356 -3.69 1.99 -23.10
N ASP A 357 -2.90 3.03 -22.83
CA ASP A 357 -2.35 3.90 -23.87
C ASP A 357 -1.46 3.09 -24.84
N LEU A 358 -0.58 2.24 -24.30
CA LEU A 358 0.32 1.42 -25.10
C LEU A 358 -0.42 0.41 -25.99
N MET A 359 -1.51 -0.19 -25.50
CA MET A 359 -2.30 -1.19 -26.24
C MET A 359 -3.31 -0.58 -27.21
N ALA A 360 -3.64 0.71 -27.08
CA ALA A 360 -4.52 1.42 -28.01
C ALA A 360 -3.81 1.84 -29.30
N GLY A 361 -2.47 1.87 -29.31
CA GLY A 361 -1.68 2.27 -30.46
C GLY A 361 -1.74 1.26 -31.62
N PRO A 362 -1.57 1.71 -32.88
CA PRO A 362 -1.53 0.82 -34.05
C PRO A 362 -0.34 -0.15 -34.01
N ASP A 363 0.66 0.18 -33.19
CA ASP A 363 1.93 -0.51 -33.08
C ASP A 363 2.04 -1.19 -31.70
N ARG A 364 0.94 -1.82 -31.28
CA ARG A 364 0.82 -2.48 -29.97
C ARG A 364 1.89 -3.58 -29.81
N PRO A 365 2.50 -3.70 -28.62
CA PRO A 365 3.45 -4.77 -28.36
C PRO A 365 2.77 -6.14 -28.38
N THR A 366 3.53 -7.16 -28.78
CA THR A 366 3.15 -8.58 -28.69
C THR A 366 3.75 -9.26 -27.47
N GLY A 367 4.76 -8.63 -26.86
CA GLY A 367 5.38 -9.05 -25.62
C GLY A 367 5.66 -7.84 -24.74
N LEU A 368 5.49 -7.96 -23.43
CA LEU A 368 5.65 -6.86 -22.48
C LEU A 368 6.56 -7.27 -21.32
N VAL A 369 7.55 -6.44 -21.02
CA VAL A 369 8.42 -6.60 -19.84
C VAL A 369 8.11 -5.51 -18.82
N LEU A 370 7.99 -5.88 -17.55
CA LEU A 370 7.63 -4.96 -16.49
C LEU A 370 8.77 -4.68 -15.51
N GLY A 371 8.86 -3.44 -15.04
CA GLY A 371 9.91 -3.00 -14.12
C GLY A 371 9.57 -3.07 -12.63
N SER A 372 8.36 -3.50 -12.24
CA SER A 372 7.96 -3.66 -10.83
C SER A 372 6.74 -4.55 -10.62
N ALA A 373 6.56 -5.07 -9.40
CA ALA A 373 5.38 -5.86 -9.02
C ALA A 373 4.09 -5.03 -9.10
N ARG A 374 4.15 -3.74 -8.76
CA ARG A 374 2.99 -2.83 -8.88
C ARG A 374 2.62 -2.55 -10.34
N HIS A 375 3.60 -2.50 -11.25
CA HIS A 375 3.31 -2.47 -12.68
C HIS A 375 2.63 -3.75 -13.15
N THR A 376 3.06 -4.90 -12.63
CA THR A 376 2.43 -6.21 -12.93
C THR A 376 0.97 -6.21 -12.53
N ALA A 377 0.64 -5.76 -11.31
CA ALA A 377 -0.75 -5.64 -10.88
C ALA A 377 -1.59 -4.72 -11.79
N GLY A 378 -1.07 -3.54 -12.16
CA GLY A 378 -1.78 -2.60 -13.03
C GLY A 378 -1.98 -3.09 -14.46
N VAL A 379 -1.00 -3.78 -15.03
CA VAL A 379 -1.11 -4.39 -16.37
C VAL A 379 -2.14 -5.51 -16.38
N LEU A 380 -2.17 -6.36 -15.35
CA LEU A 380 -3.19 -7.41 -15.24
C LEU A 380 -4.60 -6.81 -15.14
N ALA A 381 -4.77 -5.73 -14.37
CA ALA A 381 -6.04 -5.00 -14.29
C ALA A 381 -6.44 -4.41 -15.65
N GLY A 382 -5.48 -3.77 -16.35
CA GLY A 382 -5.70 -3.19 -17.67
C GLY A 382 -6.04 -4.24 -18.73
N ALA A 383 -5.36 -5.40 -18.72
CA ALA A 383 -5.63 -6.51 -19.62
C ALA A 383 -7.04 -7.05 -19.40
N ALA A 384 -7.43 -7.28 -18.13
CA ALA A 384 -8.78 -7.69 -17.78
C ALA A 384 -9.83 -6.67 -18.25
N ARG A 385 -9.55 -5.36 -18.10
CA ARG A 385 -10.44 -4.28 -18.54
C ARG A 385 -10.63 -4.23 -20.05
N LEU A 386 -9.59 -4.53 -20.82
CA LEU A 386 -9.65 -4.64 -22.29
C LEU A 386 -10.16 -6.01 -22.77
N GLY A 387 -10.38 -6.97 -21.87
CA GLY A 387 -10.71 -8.35 -22.24
C GLY A 387 -9.60 -9.08 -22.98
N LEU A 388 -8.35 -8.64 -22.81
CA LEU A 388 -7.17 -9.28 -23.39
C LEU A 388 -6.72 -10.46 -22.53
N ARG A 389 -6.36 -11.56 -23.20
CA ARG A 389 -5.88 -12.79 -22.60
C ARG A 389 -4.38 -12.87 -22.67
N ILE A 390 -3.80 -13.44 -21.63
CA ILE A 390 -2.36 -13.67 -21.49
C ILE A 390 -2.18 -15.18 -21.39
N PRO A 391 -1.40 -15.82 -22.28
CA PRO A 391 -0.50 -15.23 -23.30
C PRO A 391 -1.11 -15.07 -24.71
N GLU A 392 -2.41 -15.29 -24.90
CA GLU A 392 -3.01 -15.42 -26.24
C GLU A 392 -2.97 -14.10 -27.04
N ASP A 393 -3.27 -12.97 -26.42
CA ASP A 393 -3.32 -11.69 -27.12
C ASP A 393 -1.98 -10.94 -27.02
N PHE A 394 -1.20 -11.18 -25.94
CA PHE A 394 0.18 -10.74 -25.79
C PHE A 394 0.91 -11.56 -24.71
N SER A 395 2.22 -11.69 -24.84
CA SER A 395 3.11 -12.29 -23.84
C SER A 395 3.45 -11.28 -22.74
N LEU A 396 3.57 -11.73 -21.50
CA LEU A 396 3.89 -10.90 -20.35
C LEU A 396 5.02 -11.51 -19.51
N VAL A 397 6.06 -10.73 -19.26
CA VAL A 397 7.07 -10.99 -18.23
C VAL A 397 6.88 -9.97 -17.11
N GLY A 398 6.39 -10.46 -15.97
CA GLY A 398 6.19 -9.67 -14.76
C GLY A 398 7.48 -9.49 -13.95
N TYR A 399 7.37 -8.73 -12.86
CA TYR A 399 8.49 -8.48 -11.95
C TYR A 399 8.08 -8.79 -10.52
N GLY A 400 8.91 -9.56 -9.82
CA GLY A 400 8.59 -10.13 -8.51
C GLY A 400 7.79 -11.41 -8.61
N ASP A 401 8.22 -12.41 -7.85
CA ASP A 401 7.62 -13.74 -7.81
C ASP A 401 6.97 -14.02 -6.45
N GLY A 402 5.93 -13.23 -6.16
CA GLY A 402 5.15 -13.37 -4.94
C GLY A 402 4.32 -14.65 -4.90
N GLU A 403 3.82 -15.00 -3.71
CA GLU A 403 3.11 -16.25 -3.44
C GLU A 403 1.93 -16.54 -4.40
N LEU A 404 1.19 -15.50 -4.80
CA LEU A 404 0.03 -15.67 -5.68
C LEU A 404 0.40 -15.80 -7.17
N VAL A 405 1.61 -15.42 -7.57
CA VAL A 405 2.05 -15.35 -8.98
C VAL A 405 1.92 -16.68 -9.72
N PRO A 406 2.27 -17.85 -9.14
CA PRO A 406 2.06 -19.16 -9.78
C PRO A 406 0.58 -19.48 -10.06
N HIS A 407 -0.35 -18.84 -9.33
CA HIS A 407 -1.78 -19.09 -9.41
C HIS A 407 -2.54 -18.07 -10.28
N LEU A 408 -1.89 -16.96 -10.67
CA LEU A 408 -2.47 -15.95 -11.54
C LEU A 408 -2.39 -16.38 -13.01
N ALA A 409 -3.53 -16.43 -13.71
CA ALA A 409 -3.61 -16.66 -15.15
C ALA A 409 -2.75 -17.83 -15.66
N ASN A 410 -2.91 -19.01 -15.05
CA ASN A 410 -2.12 -20.23 -15.32
C ASN A 410 -0.61 -20.12 -15.01
N GLY A 411 -0.21 -19.11 -14.24
CA GLY A 411 1.15 -18.86 -13.78
C GLY A 411 1.87 -17.83 -14.65
N LEU A 412 2.29 -16.71 -14.05
CA LEU A 412 3.03 -15.67 -14.75
C LEU A 412 4.54 -15.97 -14.77
N THR A 413 5.15 -15.80 -15.93
CA THR A 413 6.60 -15.67 -16.09
C THR A 413 7.05 -14.39 -15.43
N THR A 414 7.98 -14.46 -14.49
CA THR A 414 8.39 -13.32 -13.67
C THR A 414 9.88 -13.33 -13.39
N LEU A 415 10.43 -12.14 -13.14
CA LEU A 415 11.75 -12.00 -12.56
C LEU A 415 11.67 -12.13 -11.03
N ALA A 416 12.16 -13.25 -10.48
CA ALA A 416 12.24 -13.51 -9.05
C ALA A 416 13.49 -12.88 -8.44
N LEU A 417 13.32 -12.19 -7.31
CA LEU A 417 14.44 -11.59 -6.58
C LEU A 417 14.85 -12.49 -5.40
N PRO A 418 16.15 -12.54 -5.05
CA PRO A 418 16.65 -13.28 -3.90
C PRO A 418 16.41 -12.49 -2.60
N GLU A 419 15.13 -12.24 -2.27
CA GLU A 419 14.71 -11.34 -1.18
C GLU A 419 15.32 -11.75 0.17
N GLN A 420 15.32 -13.05 0.47
CA GLN A 420 15.81 -13.58 1.74
C GLN A 420 17.33 -13.39 1.88
N GLU A 421 18.10 -13.72 0.84
CA GLU A 421 19.56 -13.56 0.84
C GLU A 421 19.97 -12.09 1.02
N MET A 422 19.22 -11.17 0.38
CA MET A 422 19.41 -9.73 0.59
C MET A 422 19.09 -9.30 2.02
N ALA A 423 18.02 -9.86 2.61
CA ALA A 423 17.62 -9.61 4.00
C ALA A 423 18.71 -10.04 4.98
N ASP A 424 19.23 -11.25 4.78
CA ASP A 424 20.30 -11.81 5.58
C ASP A 424 21.57 -10.96 5.43
N ALA A 425 21.91 -10.53 4.21
CA ALA A 425 23.04 -9.63 3.97
C ALA A 425 22.90 -8.29 4.72
N CYS A 426 21.71 -7.67 4.69
CA CYS A 426 21.43 -6.45 5.47
C CYS A 426 21.58 -6.68 6.98
N ALA A 427 20.95 -7.74 7.51
CA ALA A 427 21.03 -8.07 8.93
C ALA A 427 22.48 -8.30 9.37
N ALA A 428 23.25 -8.96 8.53
CA ALA A 428 24.62 -9.32 8.83
C ALA A 428 25.60 -8.14 8.62
N LEU A 429 25.27 -7.13 7.80
CA LEU A 429 26.00 -5.87 7.71
C LEU A 429 25.77 -4.98 8.94
N LEU A 430 24.59 -5.09 9.56
CA LEU A 430 24.29 -4.47 10.85
C LEU A 430 24.76 -5.28 12.07
N GLY A 431 25.52 -6.37 11.86
CA GLY A 431 26.02 -7.23 12.95
C GLY A 431 24.91 -7.94 13.75
N LEU A 432 23.74 -8.16 13.14
CA LEU A 432 22.62 -8.86 13.76
C LEU A 432 22.71 -10.37 13.59
N ILE A 433 23.46 -10.87 12.61
CA ILE A 433 23.74 -12.29 12.41
C ILE A 433 25.18 -12.44 11.88
N GLU A 434 25.72 -13.64 12.01
CA GLU A 434 27.00 -13.98 11.40
C GLU A 434 26.87 -14.06 9.87
N PRO A 435 27.90 -13.67 9.10
CA PRO A 435 27.92 -13.90 7.65
C PRO A 435 27.79 -15.38 7.33
N ALA A 436 26.82 -15.74 6.48
CA ALA A 436 26.84 -17.00 5.78
C ALA A 436 27.63 -16.82 4.46
N GLY A 437 28.93 -17.15 4.46
CA GLY A 437 29.77 -17.15 3.25
C GLY A 437 30.09 -15.77 2.66
N GLU A 438 30.51 -15.76 1.39
CA GLU A 438 30.77 -14.54 0.61
C GLU A 438 29.45 -13.78 0.34
N ARG A 439 29.46 -12.46 0.60
CA ARG A 439 28.31 -11.59 0.33
C ARG A 439 28.55 -10.81 -0.96
N PRO A 440 27.86 -11.13 -2.07
CA PRO A 440 27.96 -10.28 -3.24
C PRO A 440 27.35 -8.92 -2.93
N ALA A 441 27.99 -7.83 -3.35
CA ALA A 441 27.39 -6.49 -3.29
C ALA A 441 26.14 -6.38 -4.17
N ARG A 442 26.02 -7.28 -5.17
CA ARG A 442 24.95 -7.29 -6.17
C ARG A 442 24.41 -8.69 -6.38
N PHE A 443 23.16 -8.90 -6.03
CA PHE A 443 22.46 -10.18 -6.09
C PHE A 443 21.83 -10.39 -7.46
N ARG A 444 21.96 -11.61 -8.00
CA ARG A 444 21.40 -11.94 -9.32
C ARG A 444 19.95 -12.39 -9.19
N PRO A 445 19.00 -11.75 -9.87
CA PRO A 445 17.65 -12.28 -9.97
C PRO A 445 17.60 -13.48 -10.93
N THR A 446 16.52 -14.26 -10.82
CA THR A 446 16.27 -15.43 -11.68
C THR A 446 14.98 -15.24 -12.47
N LEU A 447 14.99 -15.54 -13.77
CA LEU A 447 13.77 -15.57 -14.56
C LEU A 447 13.03 -16.89 -14.33
N VAL A 448 11.84 -16.82 -13.74
CA VAL A 448 10.98 -17.98 -13.53
C VAL A 448 9.98 -18.07 -14.66
N VAL A 449 10.23 -18.97 -15.61
CA VAL A 449 9.38 -19.15 -16.80
C VAL A 449 8.14 -19.96 -16.47
N ARG A 450 6.96 -19.41 -16.82
CA ARG A 450 5.66 -20.06 -16.70
C ARG A 450 4.83 -19.86 -17.97
N ARG A 451 3.50 -19.76 -17.87
CA ARG A 451 2.58 -19.84 -19.01
C ARG A 451 2.13 -18.49 -19.56
N SER A 452 2.63 -17.37 -19.04
CA SER A 452 2.27 -16.03 -19.54
C SER A 452 3.07 -15.57 -20.76
N THR A 453 3.91 -16.42 -21.36
CA THR A 453 4.68 -16.10 -22.57
C THR A 453 4.59 -17.23 -23.60
N ARG A 454 4.46 -16.88 -24.88
CA ARG A 454 4.47 -17.79 -26.03
C ARG A 454 5.03 -17.09 -27.28
N ALA A 455 5.32 -17.83 -28.35
CA ALA A 455 5.66 -17.22 -29.64
C ALA A 455 4.53 -16.31 -30.15
N PRO A 456 4.85 -15.17 -30.80
CA PRO A 456 3.83 -14.26 -31.34
C PRO A 456 2.95 -14.95 -32.38
N ALA A 457 1.69 -14.53 -32.46
CA ALA A 457 0.70 -15.04 -33.42
C ALA A 457 0.94 -14.55 -34.85
#